data_AF-A0A7X6WGE9-F1
#
_entry.id   AF-A0A7X6WGE9-F1
#
_cell.length_a   1.000
_cell.length_b   1.000
_cell.length_c   1.000
_cell.angle_alpha   90.00
_cell.angle_beta   90.00
_cell.angle_gamma   90.00
#
_symmetry.space_group_name_H-M   'P 1'
#
loop_
_entity.id
_entity.type
_entity.pdbx_description
1 polymer ?
#
loop_
_entity_poly.entity_id
_entity_poly.type
_entity_poly.pdbx_seq_one_letter_code
_entity_poly.pdbx_strand_id
1 'polypeptide(L)' 'AIPLGGNGPGSDLFIGQVVRFHIDEEIYKDGRTDPRALNAVSRLAGSSYAEIGKIFSIDRPK' A
#
# COMPACT_ATOMS: atom_id res chain seq x y z
N ALA A 1 16.54 0.92 12.89
CA ALA A 1 15.14 0.63 13.26
C ALA A 1 14.84 1.36 14.55
N ILE A 2 13.61 1.85 14.73
CA ILE A 2 13.16 2.49 15.97
C ILE A 2 12.33 1.46 16.74
N PRO A 3 12.75 1.02 17.94
CA PRO A 3 11.99 0.03 18.71
C PRO A 3 10.70 0.65 19.26
N LEU A 4 9.60 -0.10 19.18
CA LEU A 4 8.28 0.20 19.72
C LEU A 4 7.93 -0.83 20.79
N GLY A 5 7.18 -0.46 21.84
CA GLY A 5 6.60 -1.40 22.81
C GLY A 5 7.09 -1.31 24.27
N GLY A 6 8.07 -0.45 24.57
CA GLY A 6 8.53 -0.23 25.95
C GLY A 6 9.03 -1.52 26.62
N ASN A 7 8.48 -1.85 27.80
CA ASN A 7 8.81 -3.07 28.55
C ASN A 7 7.97 -4.30 28.16
N GLY A 8 7.07 -4.18 27.19
CA GLY A 8 6.20 -5.26 26.71
C GLY A 8 6.64 -5.85 25.37
N PRO A 9 5.80 -6.70 24.74
CA PRO A 9 6.04 -7.18 23.38
C PRO A 9 6.22 -6.01 22.42
N GLY A 10 7.30 -6.05 21.64
CA GLY A 10 7.72 -4.93 20.80
C GLY A 10 7.70 -5.23 19.31
N SER A 11 7.98 -4.19 18.54
CA SER A 11 8.23 -4.27 17.10
C SER A 11 9.24 -3.21 16.68
N ASP A 12 9.77 -3.33 15.47
CA ASP A 12 10.71 -2.39 14.91
C ASP A 12 10.04 -1.55 13.81
N LEU A 13 10.07 -0.23 13.97
CA LEU A 13 9.69 0.71 12.91
C LEU A 13 10.87 0.99 12.00
N PHE A 14 10.69 0.72 10.72
CA PHE A 14 11.63 1.05 9.66
C PHE A 14 11.11 2.26 8.87
N ILE A 15 11.91 3.33 8.79
CA ILE A 15 11.65 4.49 7.95
C ILE A 15 12.70 4.50 6.85
N GLY A 16 12.26 4.29 5.61
CA GLY A 16 13.12 4.25 4.43
C GLY A 16 12.74 5.33 3.42
N GLN A 17 13.73 5.85 2.70
CA GLN A 17 13.50 6.72 1.55
C GLN A 17 13.34 5.86 0.29
N VAL A 18 12.28 6.10 -0.48
CA VAL A 18 12.14 5.50 -1.80
C VAL A 18 13.04 6.26 -2.78
N VAL A 19 14.07 5.58 -3.30
CA VAL A 19 15.05 6.17 -4.23
C VAL A 19 14.77 5.81 -5.70
N ARG A 20 13.95 4.79 -5.95
CA ARG A 20 13.60 4.30 -7.28
C ARG A 20 12.31 3.46 -7.24
N PHE A 21 11.54 3.53 -8.32
CA PHE A 21 10.45 2.61 -8.62
C PHE A 21 10.78 1.80 -9.87
N HIS A 22 10.37 0.54 -9.89
CA HIS A 22 10.29 -0.28 -11.08
C HIS A 22 8.82 -0.63 -11.25
N ILE A 23 8.24 -0.24 -12.38
CA ILE A 23 6.80 -0.34 -12.64
C ILE A 23 6.65 -0.98 -14.01
N ASP A 24 5.71 -1.90 -14.13
CA ASP A 24 5.27 -2.41 -15.42
C ASP A 24 4.61 -1.25 -16.22
N GLU A 25 5.08 -1.01 -17.44
CA GLU A 25 4.59 0.09 -18.27
C GLU A 25 3.10 -0.08 -18.60
N GLU A 26 2.58 -1.32 -18.64
CA GLU A 26 1.18 -1.58 -18.95
C GLU A 26 0.21 -1.06 -17.87
N ILE A 27 0.69 -0.97 -16.62
CA ILE A 27 -0.11 -0.52 -15.47
C ILE A 27 0.09 0.97 -15.14
N TYR A 28 0.93 1.70 -15.89
CA TYR A 28 1.26 3.10 -15.60
C TYR A 28 0.86 4.02 -16.75
N LYS A 29 -0.06 4.95 -16.48
CA LYS A 29 -0.63 5.87 -17.47
C LYS A 29 -0.71 7.29 -16.91
N ASP A 30 -0.21 8.27 -17.65
CA ASP A 30 -0.30 9.70 -17.32
C ASP A 30 0.16 10.05 -15.90
N GLY A 31 1.25 9.44 -15.45
CA GLY A 31 1.80 9.67 -14.11
C GLY A 31 1.06 8.93 -12.98
N ARG A 32 0.11 8.04 -13.32
CA ARG A 32 -0.73 7.32 -12.36
C ARG A 32 -0.68 5.82 -12.62
N THR A 33 -0.71 5.04 -11.55
CA THR A 33 -0.89 3.59 -11.63
C THR A 33 -2.37 3.28 -11.79
N ASP A 34 -2.73 2.42 -12.75
CA ASP A 34 -4.06 1.83 -12.84
C ASP A 34 -4.22 0.80 -11.72
N PRO A 35 -5.05 1.07 -10.70
CA PRO A 35 -5.15 0.21 -9.54
C PRO A 35 -5.84 -1.14 -9.85
N ARG A 36 -6.58 -1.23 -10.97
CA ARG A 36 -7.19 -2.49 -11.42
C ARG A 36 -6.19 -3.35 -12.18
N ALA A 37 -5.42 -2.74 -13.09
CA ALA A 37 -4.40 -3.45 -13.86
C ALA A 37 -3.25 -3.95 -12.96
N LEU A 38 -2.91 -3.20 -11.91
CA LEU A 38 -1.96 -3.64 -10.88
C LEU A 38 -2.38 -4.94 -10.16
N ASN A 39 -3.69 -5.25 -10.14
CA ASN A 39 -4.25 -6.41 -9.44
C ASN A 39 -3.79 -6.51 -7.97
N ALA A 40 -3.87 -5.39 -7.26
CA ALA A 40 -3.38 -5.30 -5.88
C ALA A 40 -4.22 -6.17 -4.93
N VAL A 41 -3.53 -6.86 -4.02
CA VAL A 41 -4.14 -7.66 -2.95
C VAL A 41 -3.85 -7.06 -1.58
N SER A 42 -4.81 -7.21 -0.68
CA SER A 42 -4.73 -6.81 0.73
C SER A 42 -4.74 -8.05 1.63
N ARG A 43 -4.09 -7.96 2.79
CA ARG A 43 -3.95 -9.07 3.75
C ARG A 43 -5.04 -8.98 4.81
N LEU A 44 -5.68 -10.11 5.11
CA LEU A 44 -6.64 -10.26 6.20
C LEU A 44 -6.06 -11.17 7.30
N ALA A 45 -6.86 -11.41 8.35
CA ALA A 45 -6.49 -12.32 9.42
C ALA A 45 -6.19 -13.73 8.90
N GLY A 46 -5.21 -14.39 9.53
CA GLY A 46 -4.77 -15.72 9.15
C GLY A 46 -4.21 -15.75 7.72
N SER A 47 -4.71 -16.70 6.93
CA SER A 47 -4.29 -16.95 5.54
C SER A 47 -5.22 -16.29 4.49
N SER A 48 -6.15 -15.44 4.91
CA SER A 48 -7.12 -14.82 4.01
C SER A 48 -6.58 -13.53 3.38
N TYR A 49 -7.04 -13.23 2.17
CA TYR A 49 -6.70 -12.04 1.38
C TYR A 49 -7.95 -11.44 0.75
N ALA A 50 -7.88 -10.18 0.35
CA ALA A 50 -8.94 -9.49 -0.37
C ALA A 50 -8.38 -8.70 -1.57
N GLU A 51 -9.18 -8.60 -2.63
CA GLU A 51 -8.93 -7.70 -3.76
C GLU A 51 -9.17 -6.23 -3.35
N ILE A 52 -8.86 -5.27 -4.24
CA ILE A 52 -9.00 -3.83 -3.98
C ILE A 52 -10.43 -3.37 -3.65
N GLY A 53 -11.45 -4.14 -4.05
CA GLY A 53 -12.85 -3.84 -3.79
C GLY A 53 -13.40 -2.67 -4.62
N LYS A 54 -14.41 -1.97 -4.09
CA LYS A 54 -15.13 -0.90 -4.80
C LYS A 54 -14.32 0.41 -4.79
N ILE A 55 -13.94 0.89 -5.97
CA ILE A 55 -13.31 2.21 -6.17
C ILE A 55 -14.40 3.25 -6.47
N PHE A 56 -14.39 4.38 -5.75
CA PHE A 56 -15.27 5.51 -5.97
C PHE A 56 -14.55 6.84 -5.69
N SER A 57 -15.10 7.93 -6.20
CA SER A 57 -14.54 9.28 -6.05
C SER A 57 -15.46 10.14 -5.20
N ILE A 58 -14.87 11.00 -4.36
CA ILE A 58 -15.56 12.06 -3.63
C ILE A 58 -14.88 13.38 -4.01
N ASP A 59 -15.65 14.40 -4.36
CA ASP A 59 -15.12 15.74 -4.61
C ASP A 59 -14.56 16.35 -3.32
N ARG A 60 -13.46 17.10 -3.44
CA ARG A 60 -12.87 17.78 -2.27
C ARG A 60 -13.88 18.79 -1.71
N PRO A 61 -14.12 18.81 -0.39
CA PRO A 61 -14.96 19.83 0.24
C PRO A 61 -14.45 21.24 -0.08
N LYS A 62 -15.38 22.20 -0.24
CA LYS A 62 -15.07 23.63 -0.33
C LYS A 62 -14.80 24.23 1.04
#